data_AF-A0A6N3I581-F1
#
_entry.id   AF-A0A6N3I581-F1
#
_cell.length_a   1.000
_cell.length_b   1.000
_cell.length_c   1.000
_cell.angle_alpha   90.00
_cell.angle_beta   90.00
_cell.angle_gamma   90.00
#
_symmetry.space_group_name_H-M   'P 1'
#
loop_
_entity.id
_entity.type
_entity.pdbx_description
1 polymer ?
#
loop_
_entity_poly.entity_id
_entity_poly.type
_entity_poly.pdbx_seq_one_letter_code
_entity_poly.pdbx_strand_id
1 'polypeptide(L)'
;MWKWLILILAVYALYRLFANDVQKKQKENKEENAAEMERKIAAGEMVKDPECGTYVSAEGNISVRDGEIVHHFCSYECRDKFLQRLEEGGRELPPRE
;
A
#
# COMPACT_ATOMS: atom_id res chain seq x y z
N MET A 1 -50.77 -9.51 -19.83
CA MET A 1 -49.44 -9.10 -20.36
C MET A 1 -48.67 -8.20 -19.39
N TRP A 2 -49.31 -7.32 -18.61
CA TRP A 2 -48.62 -6.42 -17.65
C TRP A 2 -47.94 -7.09 -16.44
N LYS A 3 -48.29 -8.35 -16.15
CA LYS A 3 -47.78 -9.12 -15.01
C LYS A 3 -46.26 -9.28 -15.08
N TRP A 4 -45.74 -9.49 -16.29
CA TRP A 4 -44.31 -9.63 -16.55
C TRP A 4 -43.57 -8.30 -16.43
N LEU A 5 -44.19 -7.18 -16.80
CA LEU A 5 -43.62 -5.84 -16.60
C LEU A 5 -43.49 -5.51 -15.10
N ILE A 6 -44.50 -5.85 -14.30
CA ILE A 6 -44.46 -5.64 -12.84
C ILE A 6 -43.37 -6.51 -12.20
N LEU A 7 -43.23 -7.77 -12.64
CA LEU A 7 -42.18 -8.67 -12.14
C LEU A 7 -40.77 -8.16 -12.46
N ILE A 8 -40.52 -7.72 -13.70
CA ILE A 8 -39.22 -7.16 -14.09
C ILE A 8 -38.91 -5.90 -13.29
N LEU A 9 -39.91 -5.03 -13.09
CA LEU A 9 -39.74 -3.79 -12.33
C LEU A 9 -39.47 -4.08 -10.84
N ALA A 10 -40.15 -5.07 -10.26
CA ALA A 10 -39.92 -5.51 -8.89
C ALA A 10 -38.50 -6.11 -8.70
N VAL A 11 -38.05 -6.95 -9.63
CA VAL A 11 -36.69 -7.51 -9.62
C VAL A 11 -35.64 -6.42 -9.78
N TYR A 12 -35.87 -5.44 -10.67
CA TYR A 12 -34.96 -4.32 -10.86
C TYR A 12 -34.87 -3.42 -9.61
N ALA A 13 -36.00 -3.16 -8.94
CA ALA A 13 -36.02 -2.41 -7.69
C ALA A 13 -35.24 -3.13 -6.58
N LEU A 14 -35.42 -4.44 -6.43
CA LEU A 14 -34.66 -5.25 -5.46
C LEU A 14 -33.16 -5.26 -5.78
N TYR A 15 -32.80 -5.44 -7.06
CA TYR A 15 -31.40 -5.37 -7.50
C TYR A 15 -30.78 -4.01 -7.20
N ARG A 16 -31.50 -2.91 -7.50
CA ARG A 16 -31.01 -1.55 -7.28
C ARG A 16 -30.77 -1.25 -5.81
N LEU A 17 -31.65 -1.70 -4.92
CA LEU A 17 -31.48 -1.52 -3.48
C LEU A 17 -30.25 -2.27 -2.96
N PHE A 18 -30.04 -3.51 -3.43
CA PHE A 18 -28.87 -4.31 -3.06
C PHE A 18 -27.56 -3.71 -3.57
N ALA A 19 -27.53 -3.26 -4.82
CA ALA A 19 -26.35 -2.62 -5.41
C ALA A 19 -25.97 -1.32 -4.68
N ASN A 20 -26.95 -0.54 -4.23
CA ASN A 20 -26.70 0.70 -3.49
C ASN A 20 -26.08 0.44 -2.10
N ASP A 21 -26.54 -0.61 -1.40
CA ASP A 21 -26.00 -0.98 -0.08
C ASP A 21 -24.55 -1.50 -0.19
N VAL A 22 -24.27 -2.31 -1.22
CA VAL A 22 -22.91 -2.79 -1.51
C VAL A 22 -21.95 -1.66 -1.84
N GLN A 23 -22.39 -0.65 -2.60
CA GLN A 23 -21.55 0.52 -2.91
C GLN A 23 -21.27 1.38 -1.68
N LYS A 24 -22.21 1.48 -0.74
CA LYS A 24 -22.02 2.24 0.50
C LYS A 24 -20.97 1.59 1.40
N LYS A 25 -21.06 0.27 1.60
CA LYS A 25 -20.06 -0.50 2.36
C LYS A 25 -18.66 -0.43 1.74
N GLN A 26 -18.54 -0.43 0.41
CA GLN A 26 -17.24 -0.26 -0.24
C GLN A 26 -16.60 1.10 0.02
N LYS A 27 -17.40 2.18 0.06
CA LYS A 27 -16.88 3.53 0.36
C LYS A 27 -16.40 3.63 1.81
N GLU A 28 -17.20 3.14 2.75
CA GLU A 28 -16.86 3.12 4.18
C GLU A 28 -15.59 2.29 4.43
N ASN A 29 -15.50 1.08 3.87
CA ASN A 29 -14.29 0.24 3.98
C ASN A 29 -13.05 0.90 3.35
N LYS A 30 -13.20 1.66 2.26
CA LYS A 30 -12.06 2.32 1.59
C LYS A 30 -11.56 3.52 2.39
N GLU A 31 -12.45 4.30 2.98
CA GLU A 31 -12.09 5.40 3.89
C GLU A 31 -11.43 4.88 5.17
N GLU A 32 -11.97 3.81 5.76
CA GLU A 32 -11.39 3.18 6.95
C GLU A 32 -10.00 2.60 6.67
N ASN A 33 -9.84 1.90 5.54
CA ASN A 33 -8.55 1.32 5.17
C ASN A 33 -7.50 2.40 4.80
N ALA A 34 -7.93 3.51 4.20
CA ALA A 34 -7.06 4.66 3.95
C ALA A 34 -6.62 5.33 5.26
N ALA A 35 -7.54 5.54 6.21
CA ALA A 35 -7.23 6.10 7.51
C ALA A 35 -6.33 5.15 8.33
N GLU A 36 -6.53 3.83 8.22
CA GLU A 36 -5.64 2.83 8.82
C GLU A 36 -4.23 2.90 8.21
N MET A 37 -4.14 3.01 6.89
CA MET A 37 -2.87 3.17 6.17
C MET A 37 -2.14 4.45 6.58
N GLU A 38 -2.85 5.58 6.70
CA GLU A 38 -2.30 6.84 7.19
C GLU A 38 -1.82 6.76 8.64
N ARG A 39 -2.57 6.06 9.51
CA ARG A 39 -2.14 5.83 10.90
C ARG A 39 -0.87 4.98 10.98
N LYS A 40 -0.74 3.95 10.14
CA LYS A 40 0.49 3.14 10.05
C LYS A 40 1.68 3.95 9.53
N ILE A 41 1.46 4.88 8.59
CA ILE A 41 2.49 5.82 8.15
C ILE A 41 2.90 6.77 9.30
N ALA A 42 1.92 7.35 10.01
CA ALA A 42 2.15 8.29 11.10
C ALA A 42 2.79 7.64 12.34
N ALA A 43 2.52 6.35 12.58
CA ALA A 43 3.16 5.57 13.63
C ALA A 43 4.65 5.26 13.34
N GLY A 44 5.17 5.71 12.19
CA GLY A 44 6.53 5.41 11.76
C GLY A 44 6.70 3.96 11.32
N GLU A 45 5.60 3.24 11.15
CA GLU A 45 5.56 1.84 10.76
C GLU A 45 5.76 1.67 9.25
N MET A 46 5.62 2.74 8.45
CA MET A 46 5.94 2.74 7.01
C MET A 46 6.90 3.87 6.63
N VAL A 47 8.11 3.52 6.19
CA VAL A 47 9.14 4.41 5.67
C VAL A 47 9.10 4.38 4.15
N LYS A 48 9.43 5.51 3.50
CA LYS A 48 9.46 5.59 2.04
C LYS A 48 10.81 5.08 1.53
N ASP A 49 10.79 4.09 0.64
CA ASP A 49 12.00 3.58 -0.01
C ASP A 49 12.60 4.66 -0.93
N PRO A 50 13.88 5.04 -0.74
CA PRO A 50 14.54 6.08 -1.53
C PRO A 50 14.83 5.68 -2.99
N GLU A 51 14.76 4.41 -3.36
CA GLU A 51 15.02 3.92 -4.73
C GLU A 51 13.77 3.96 -5.61
N CYS A 52 12.64 3.45 -5.10
CA CYS A 52 11.41 3.28 -5.90
C CYS A 52 10.26 4.20 -5.46
N GLY A 53 10.34 4.82 -4.28
CA GLY A 53 9.29 5.67 -3.72
C GLY A 53 8.10 4.92 -3.12
N THR A 54 8.18 3.58 -3.02
CA THR A 54 7.17 2.74 -2.38
C THR A 54 7.22 2.88 -0.86
N TYR A 55 6.06 2.90 -0.20
CA TYR A 55 5.98 2.86 1.26
C TYR A 55 6.19 1.42 1.75
N VAL A 56 7.17 1.23 2.63
CA VAL A 56 7.62 -0.06 3.13
C VAL A 56 7.60 -0.06 4.64
N SER A 57 7.27 -1.20 5.26
CA SER A 57 7.22 -1.24 6.70
C SER A 57 8.60 -0.96 7.32
N ALA A 58 8.67 -0.06 8.31
CA ALA A 58 9.89 0.26 9.07
C ALA A 58 10.43 -0.95 9.84
N GLU A 59 9.54 -1.91 10.17
CA GLU A 59 9.90 -3.20 10.76
C GLU A 59 10.40 -4.22 9.71
N GLY A 60 10.55 -3.82 8.44
CA GLY A 60 10.98 -4.70 7.37
C GLY A 60 12.38 -5.28 7.60
N ASN A 61 12.50 -6.61 7.46
CA ASN A 61 13.75 -7.39 7.60
C ASN A 61 14.90 -6.97 6.65
N ILE A 62 14.65 -6.08 5.68
CA ILE A 62 15.61 -5.65 4.65
C ILE A 62 15.98 -4.18 4.87
N SER A 63 16.73 -3.91 5.94
CA SER A 63 17.32 -2.60 6.23
C SER A 63 18.81 -2.59 5.95
N VAL A 64 19.34 -1.54 5.32
CA VAL A 64 20.79 -1.29 5.20
C VAL A 64 21.13 -0.09 6.06
N ARG A 65 22.16 -0.24 6.89
CA ARG A 65 22.68 0.82 7.73
C ARG A 65 23.85 1.49 7.01
N ASP A 66 23.69 2.75 6.63
CA ASP A 66 24.74 3.62 6.08
C ASP A 66 25.17 4.61 7.19
N GLY A 67 26.18 4.23 7.96
CA GLY A 67 26.66 5.00 9.11
C GLY A 67 25.60 5.20 10.21
N GLU A 68 25.12 6.44 10.36
CA GLU A 68 24.08 6.82 11.32
C GLU A 68 22.65 6.69 10.77
N ILE A 69 22.48 6.43 9.47
CA ILE A 69 21.17 6.39 8.81
C ILE A 69 20.79 4.95 8.48
N VAL A 70 19.58 4.54 8.85
CA VAL A 70 19.02 3.24 8.49
C VAL A 70 18.04 3.43 7.33
N HIS A 71 18.34 2.81 6.20
CA HIS A 71 17.48 2.80 5.02
C HIS A 71 16.71 1.49 4.93
N HIS A 72 15.38 1.58 4.75
CA HIS A 72 14.49 0.43 4.61
C HIS A 72 14.07 0.26 3.15
N PHE A 73 14.10 -0.98 2.65
CA PHE A 73 13.83 -1.28 1.25
C PHE A 73 12.63 -2.22 1.08
N CYS A 74 11.92 -2.05 -0.04
CA CYS A 74 10.72 -2.84 -0.37
C CYS A 74 11.06 -4.27 -0.78
N SER A 75 12.22 -4.48 -1.39
CA SER A 75 12.65 -5.75 -1.96
C SER A 75 14.17 -5.84 -1.97
N TYR A 76 14.69 -7.06 -2.09
CA TYR A 76 16.13 -7.31 -2.26
C TYR A 76 16.69 -6.61 -3.51
N GLU A 77 15.89 -6.45 -4.57
CA GLU A 77 16.29 -5.74 -5.78
C GLU A 77 16.47 -4.23 -5.57
N CYS A 78 15.62 -3.60 -4.74
CA CYS A 78 15.78 -2.18 -4.39
C CYS A 78 17.03 -1.96 -3.54
N ARG A 79 17.30 -2.89 -2.60
CA ARG A 79 18.54 -2.88 -1.82
C ARG A 79 19.78 -2.99 -2.71
N ASP A 80 19.76 -3.91 -3.67
CA ASP A 80 20.92 -4.18 -4.54
C ASP A 80 21.24 -2.98 -5.44
N LYS A 81 20.21 -2.33 -6.00
CA LYS A 81 20.37 -1.07 -6.73
C LYS A 81 20.91 0.06 -5.87
N PHE A 82 20.44 0.18 -4.62
CA PHE A 82 20.96 1.18 -3.69
C PHE A 82 22.44 0.95 -3.38
N LEU A 83 22.84 -0.30 -3.18
CA LEU A 83 24.24 -0.68 -2.97
C LEU A 83 25.08 -0.38 -4.21
N GLN A 84 24.60 -0.74 -5.40
CA GLN A 84 25.28 -0.45 -6.67
C GLN A 84 25.44 1.07 -6.89
N ARG A 85 24.43 1.87 -6.53
CA ARG A 85 24.52 3.33 -6.58
C ARG A 85 25.53 3.90 -5.57
N LEU A 86 25.65 3.31 -4.39
CA LEU A 86 26.66 3.70 -3.39
C LEU A 86 28.08 3.36 -3.87
N GLU A 87 28.26 2.19 -4.49
CA GLU A 87 29.53 1.76 -5.09
C GLU A 87 29.94 2.68 -6.25
N GLU A 88 29.01 3.03 -7.15
CA GLU A 88 29.26 3.95 -8.27
C GLU A 88 29.49 5.40 -7.80
N GLY A 89 28.87 5.80 -6.68
CA GLY A 89 28.99 7.12 -6.08
C GLY A 89 30.27 7.34 -5.26
N GLY A 90 31.14 6.33 -5.13
CA GLY A 90 32.43 6.45 -4.45
C GLY A 90 32.37 6.65 -2.93
N ARG A 91 31.27 6.25 -2.27
CA ARG A 91 31.21 6.22 -0.79
C ARG A 91 31.55 4.82 -0.28
N GLU A 92 32.53 4.76 0.61
CA GLU A 92 32.98 3.52 1.25
C GLU A 92 31.83 2.87 2.03
N LEU A 93 31.41 1.68 1.61
CA LEU A 93 30.39 0.89 2.29
C LEU A 93 30.95 0.34 3.61
N PRO A 94 30.18 0.37 4.72
CA PRO A 94 30.60 -0.29 5.95
C PRO A 94 30.71 -1.82 5.73
N PRO A 95 31.66 -2.49 6.40
CA PRO A 95 31.89 -3.91 6.22
C PRO A 95 30.65 -4.73 6.59
N ARG A 96 30.31 -5.72 5.74
CA ARG A 96 29.30 -6.72 6.04
C ARG A 96 29.86 -7.68 7.10
N GLU A 97 29.29 -7.64 8.30
CA GLU A 97 29.40 -8.72 9.29
C GLU A 97 28.19 -9.66 9.18
#